data_AF-A0A5S4X0G8-F1
#
_entry.id   AF-A0A5S4X0G8-F1
#
_cell.length_a   1.000
_cell.length_b   1.000
_cell.length_c   1.000
_cell.angle_alpha   90.00
_cell.angle_beta   90.00
_cell.angle_gamma   90.00
#
_symmetry.space_group_name_H-M   'P 1'
#
loop_
_entity.id
_entity.type
_entity.pdbx_description
1 polymer ?
#
loop_
_entity_poly.entity_id
_entity_poly.type
_entity_poly.pdbx_seq_one_letter_code
_entity_poly.pdbx_strand_id
1 'polypeptide(L)'
;MSSVDQIAAASDPTFSGRVMMIMFKVAQNVASEDPGTEHHAERLDYSGLVIRGEEKPQIVAAHVISSNPTIGAAIDSDPAALGSNVPDGDIEFALASIWTSRSLAFAAAPP
;
A
#
# COMPACT_ATOMS: atom_id res chain seq x y z
N MET A 1 -19.68 3.91 -2.81
CA MET A 1 -18.49 3.24 -3.35
C MET A 1 -18.72 2.88 -4.80
N SER A 2 -18.31 3.78 -5.68
CA SER A 2 -18.17 3.49 -7.10
C SER A 2 -16.78 2.90 -7.28
N SER A 3 -16.72 1.59 -7.58
CA SER A 3 -15.43 0.92 -7.82
C SER A 3 -14.64 1.57 -8.95
N VAL A 4 -15.33 2.24 -9.88
CA VAL A 4 -14.71 2.98 -11.00
C VAL A 4 -13.89 4.16 -10.49
N ASP A 5 -14.41 4.95 -9.55
CA ASP A 5 -13.71 6.13 -9.02
C ASP A 5 -12.49 5.73 -8.18
N GLN A 6 -12.61 4.64 -7.43
CA GLN A 6 -11.51 4.07 -6.65
C GLN A 6 -10.42 3.49 -7.56
N ILE A 7 -10.78 2.85 -8.68
CA ILE A 7 -9.83 2.39 -9.70
C ILE A 7 -9.14 3.58 -10.37
N ALA A 8 -9.88 4.65 -10.67
CA ALA A 8 -9.32 5.87 -11.25
C ALA A 8 -8.28 6.51 -10.31
N ALA A 9 -8.59 6.65 -9.02
CA ALA A 9 -7.65 7.12 -8.02
C ALA A 9 -6.44 6.19 -7.87
N ALA A 10 -6.63 4.86 -7.81
CA ALA A 10 -5.53 3.91 -7.74
C ALA A 10 -4.58 3.96 -8.95
N SER A 11 -5.14 4.28 -10.13
CA SER A 11 -4.39 4.36 -11.38
C SER A 11 -3.75 5.73 -11.60
N ASP A 12 -4.12 6.74 -10.82
CA ASP A 12 -3.53 8.06 -10.89
C ASP A 12 -2.03 8.00 -10.51
N PRO A 13 -1.12 8.54 -11.34
CA PRO A 13 0.32 8.50 -11.07
C PRO A 13 0.71 9.23 -9.78
N THR A 14 -0.03 10.27 -9.38
CA THR A 14 0.27 11.05 -8.18
C THR A 14 -0.13 10.27 -6.93
N PHE A 15 -1.35 9.73 -6.90
CA PHE A 15 -1.81 8.94 -5.76
C PHE A 15 -1.00 7.65 -5.61
N SER A 16 -0.80 6.89 -6.70
CA SER A 16 0.02 5.68 -6.66
C SER A 16 1.50 5.97 -6.33
N GLY A 17 2.03 7.11 -6.79
CA GLY A 17 3.36 7.59 -6.39
C GLY A 17 3.48 7.89 -4.90
N ARG A 18 2.45 8.52 -4.30
CA ARG A 18 2.38 8.74 -2.84
C ARG A 18 2.34 7.43 -2.07
N VAL A 19 1.54 6.46 -2.53
CA VAL A 19 1.53 5.10 -1.95
C VAL A 19 2.93 4.50 -2.02
N MET A 20 3.61 4.53 -3.17
CA MET A 20 4.96 3.99 -3.30
C MET A 20 5.98 4.69 -2.38
N MET A 21 5.90 6.02 -2.24
CA MET A 21 6.76 6.76 -1.33
C MET A 21 6.59 6.29 0.12
N ILE A 22 5.36 6.06 0.56
CA ILE A 22 5.07 5.53 1.90
C ILE A 22 5.49 4.06 2.01
N MET A 23 5.36 3.27 0.94
CA MET A 23 5.88 1.90 0.93
C MET A 23 7.39 1.83 1.16
N PHE A 24 8.18 2.73 0.57
CA PHE A 24 9.62 2.80 0.87
C PHE A 24 9.88 3.09 2.35
N LYS A 25 9.10 3.98 2.97
CA LYS A 25 9.18 4.24 4.41
C LYS A 25 8.88 2.98 5.23
N VAL A 26 7.79 2.27 4.91
CA VAL A 26 7.42 1.04 5.62
C VAL A 26 8.48 -0.05 5.44
N ALA A 27 9.00 -0.24 4.22
CA ALA A 27 10.05 -1.20 3.93
C ALA A 27 11.34 -0.91 4.72
N GLN A 28 11.73 0.36 4.85
CA GLN A 28 12.88 0.78 5.67
C GLN A 28 12.66 0.48 7.16
N ASN A 29 11.44 0.73 7.67
CA ASN A 29 11.10 0.43 9.05
C ASN A 29 11.16 -1.07 9.34
N VAL A 30 10.65 -1.90 8.43
CA VAL A 30 10.72 -3.38 8.53
C VAL A 30 12.16 -3.86 8.47
N ALA A 31 12.99 -3.29 7.59
CA ALA A 31 14.41 -3.64 7.54
C ALA A 31 15.17 -3.33 8.84
N SER A 32 14.61 -2.48 9.70
CA SER A 32 15.19 -2.06 10.98
C SER A 32 14.43 -2.58 12.20
N GLU A 33 13.37 -3.39 12.01
CA GLU A 33 12.56 -3.90 13.13
C GLU A 33 13.25 -5.08 13.84
N ASP A 34 12.77 -5.42 15.04
CA ASP A 34 13.32 -6.56 15.79
C ASP A 34 13.11 -7.88 15.03
N PRO A 35 14.15 -8.73 14.85
CA PRO A 35 13.99 -10.01 14.17
C PRO A 35 13.03 -11.00 14.84
N GLY A 36 12.70 -10.79 16.12
CA GLY A 36 11.67 -11.54 16.83
C GLY A 36 10.23 -11.11 16.52
N THR A 37 10.05 -10.07 15.70
CA THR A 37 8.73 -9.65 15.22
C THR A 37 8.09 -10.75 14.40
N GLU A 38 6.78 -10.94 14.57
CA GLU A 38 6.02 -11.95 13.84
C GLU A 38 6.17 -11.77 12.31
N HIS A 39 6.42 -12.88 11.61
CA HIS A 39 6.63 -12.95 10.16
C HIS A 39 7.73 -12.02 9.63
N HIS A 40 8.73 -11.69 10.46
CA HIS A 40 9.78 -10.76 10.08
C HIS A 40 10.51 -11.18 8.79
N ALA A 41 10.81 -12.47 8.61
CA ALA A 41 11.53 -12.97 7.43
C ALA A 41 10.76 -12.70 6.14
N GLU A 42 9.46 -13.01 6.10
CA GLU A 42 8.59 -12.77 4.94
C GLU A 42 8.39 -11.27 4.70
N ARG A 43 8.22 -10.49 5.77
CA ARG A 43 8.07 -9.03 5.71
C ARG A 43 9.33 -8.35 5.17
N LEU A 44 10.50 -8.85 5.56
CA LEU A 44 11.79 -8.38 5.08
C LEU A 44 12.00 -8.73 3.59
N ASP A 45 11.65 -9.95 3.17
CA ASP A 45 11.74 -10.37 1.78
C ASP A 45 10.86 -9.51 0.85
N TYR A 46 9.61 -9.28 1.26
CA TYR A 46 8.71 -8.37 0.55
C TYR A 46 9.21 -6.91 0.56
N SER A 47 9.85 -6.46 1.64
CA SER A 47 10.53 -5.15 1.67
C SER A 47 11.62 -5.05 0.60
N GLY A 48 12.33 -6.14 0.34
CA GLY A 48 13.31 -6.24 -0.74
C GLY A 48 12.71 -6.00 -2.13
N LEU A 49 11.56 -6.62 -2.44
CA LEU A 49 10.80 -6.40 -3.69
C LEU A 49 10.47 -4.92 -3.88
N VAL A 50 9.97 -4.27 -2.82
CA VAL A 50 9.57 -2.86 -2.84
C VAL A 50 10.79 -1.97 -3.06
N ILE A 51 11.89 -2.19 -2.34
CA ILE A 51 13.12 -1.37 -2.45
C ILE A 51 13.74 -1.49 -3.85
N ARG A 52 13.68 -2.66 -4.48
CA ARG A 52 14.14 -2.86 -5.87
C ARG A 52 13.23 -2.21 -6.93
N GLY A 53 12.05 -1.71 -6.53
CA GLY A 53 11.09 -1.10 -7.44
C GLY A 53 10.36 -2.12 -8.32
N GLU A 54 10.29 -3.37 -7.88
CA GLU A 54 9.66 -4.47 -8.63
C GLU A 54 8.15 -4.58 -8.37
N GLU A 55 7.65 -3.90 -7.33
CA GLU A 55 6.23 -3.81 -7.03
C GLU A 55 5.49 -2.83 -7.96
N LYS A 56 4.21 -3.07 -8.21
CA LYS A 56 3.33 -2.21 -9.02
C LYS A 56 2.53 -1.27 -8.12
N PRO A 57 2.86 0.04 -8.07
CA PRO A 57 2.20 0.98 -7.15
C PRO A 57 0.69 1.04 -7.31
N GLN A 58 0.16 0.87 -8.53
CA GLN A 58 -1.28 0.90 -8.79
C GLN A 58 -2.01 -0.28 -8.12
N ILE A 59 -1.40 -1.47 -8.09
CA ILE A 59 -1.99 -2.64 -7.44
C ILE A 59 -2.01 -2.43 -5.92
N VAL A 60 -0.93 -1.87 -5.38
CA VAL A 60 -0.88 -1.57 -3.94
C VAL A 60 -1.86 -0.47 -3.57
N ALA A 61 -1.97 0.59 -4.38
CA ALA A 61 -2.93 1.67 -4.18
C ALA A 61 -4.37 1.15 -4.16
N ALA A 62 -4.72 0.24 -5.08
CA ALA A 62 -6.02 -0.42 -5.07
C ALA A 62 -6.24 -1.23 -3.77
N HIS A 63 -5.21 -1.96 -3.30
CA HIS A 63 -5.33 -2.71 -2.05
C HIS A 63 -5.51 -1.78 -0.84
N VAL A 64 -4.75 -0.68 -0.77
CA VAL A 64 -4.87 0.36 0.27
C VAL A 64 -6.28 0.96 0.33
N ILE A 65 -6.85 1.32 -0.82
CA ILE A 65 -8.22 1.85 -0.89
C ILE A 65 -9.22 0.80 -0.40
N SER A 66 -9.06 -0.45 -0.83
CA SER A 66 -9.97 -1.54 -0.46
C SER A 66 -9.87 -1.96 1.01
N SER A 67 -8.71 -1.75 1.65
CA SER A 67 -8.45 -2.17 3.03
C SER A 67 -8.86 -1.13 4.07
N ASN A 68 -9.15 0.11 3.66
CA ASN A 68 -9.53 1.19 4.57
C ASN A 68 -10.78 1.95 4.05
N PRO A 69 -11.96 1.75 4.66
CA PRO A 69 -13.19 2.38 4.19
C PRO A 69 -13.18 3.91 4.29
N THR A 70 -12.37 4.50 5.17
CA THR A 70 -12.21 5.96 5.27
C THR A 70 -11.57 6.52 4.00
N ILE A 71 -10.57 5.83 3.45
CA ILE A 71 -9.93 6.21 2.18
C ILE A 71 -10.95 6.12 1.04
N GLY A 72 -11.69 5.00 0.96
CA GLY A 72 -12.74 4.83 -0.05
C GLY A 72 -13.83 5.90 0.04
N ALA A 73 -14.24 6.27 1.25
CA ALA A 73 -15.23 7.34 1.48
C ALA A 73 -14.69 8.72 1.10
N ALA A 74 -13.42 9.01 1.38
CA ALA A 74 -12.78 10.26 0.95
C ALA A 74 -12.80 10.36 -0.58
N ILE A 75 -12.38 9.33 -1.31
CA ILE A 75 -12.40 9.32 -2.78
C ILE A 75 -13.83 9.48 -3.31
N ASP A 76 -14.78 8.73 -2.77
CA ASP A 76 -16.19 8.81 -3.19
C ASP A 76 -16.80 10.22 -2.97
N SER A 77 -16.29 10.98 -1.99
CA SER A 77 -16.78 12.33 -1.68
C SER A 77 -16.31 13.41 -2.67
N ASP A 78 -15.18 13.18 -3.34
CA ASP A 78 -14.65 14.04 -4.40
C ASP A 78 -13.85 13.22 -5.44
N PRO A 79 -14.54 12.52 -6.36
CA PRO A 79 -13.87 11.66 -7.34
C PRO A 79 -12.90 12.40 -8.26
N ALA A 80 -13.15 13.69 -8.53
CA ALA A 80 -12.31 14.52 -9.39
C ALA A 80 -10.95 14.83 -8.74
N ALA A 81 -10.83 14.71 -7.42
CA ALA A 81 -9.58 14.86 -6.69
C ALA A 81 -8.62 13.68 -6.90
N LEU A 82 -9.07 12.54 -7.45
CA LEU A 82 -8.25 11.36 -7.76
C LEU A 82 -7.37 10.89 -6.59
N GLY A 83 -7.89 10.97 -5.36
CA GLY A 83 -7.18 10.57 -4.14
C GLY A 83 -6.26 11.64 -3.54
N SER A 84 -6.17 12.84 -4.11
CA SER A 84 -5.42 13.96 -3.51
C SER A 84 -6.04 14.44 -2.17
N ASN A 85 -7.32 14.17 -1.96
CA ASN A 85 -8.05 14.44 -0.72
C ASN A 85 -7.86 13.37 0.37
N VAL A 86 -7.18 12.26 0.07
CA VAL A 86 -6.82 11.22 1.04
C VAL A 86 -5.54 11.66 1.79
N PRO A 87 -5.54 11.76 3.13
CA PRO A 87 -4.33 12.06 3.90
C PRO A 87 -3.27 10.96 3.82
N ASP A 88 -1.97 11.32 3.81
CA ASP A 88 -0.88 10.34 3.86
C ASP A 88 -0.91 9.46 5.12
N GLY A 89 -1.41 9.99 6.24
CA GLY A 89 -1.56 9.22 7.48
C GLY A 89 -2.53 8.05 7.35
N ASP A 90 -3.62 8.21 6.58
CA ASP A 90 -4.57 7.12 6.32
C ASP A 90 -3.95 6.06 5.41
N ILE A 91 -3.16 6.49 4.41
CA ILE A 91 -2.41 5.60 3.53
C ILE A 91 -1.38 4.80 4.32
N GLU A 92 -0.62 5.45 5.20
CA GLU A 92 0.37 4.80 6.06
C GLU A 92 -0.27 3.78 7.00
N PHE A 93 -1.40 4.14 7.64
CA PHE A 93 -2.14 3.22 8.49
C PHE A 93 -2.65 2.00 7.71
N ALA A 94 -3.24 2.23 6.54
CA ALA A 94 -3.72 1.16 5.67
C ALA A 94 -2.57 0.24 5.22
N LEU A 95 -1.45 0.81 4.75
CA LEU A 95 -0.27 0.07 4.33
C LEU A 95 0.31 -0.79 5.46
N ALA A 96 0.43 -0.24 6.66
CA ALA A 96 0.90 -0.99 7.82
C ALA A 96 -0.01 -2.20 8.12
N SER A 97 -1.34 -2.01 8.03
CA SER A 97 -2.31 -3.08 8.29
C SER A 97 -2.26 -4.23 7.28
N ILE A 98 -1.96 -3.94 6.01
CA ILE A 98 -1.91 -4.96 4.94
C ILE A 98 -0.52 -5.56 4.75
N TRP A 99 0.53 -4.97 5.33
CA TRP A 99 1.92 -5.35 5.03
C TRP A 99 2.20 -6.84 5.25
N THR A 100 1.85 -7.36 6.42
CA THR A 100 2.03 -8.79 6.74
C THR A 100 1.27 -9.69 5.78
N SER A 101 0.00 -9.36 5.47
CA SER A 101 -0.79 -10.15 4.53
C SER A 101 -0.19 -10.19 3.12
N ARG A 102 0.33 -9.06 2.63
CA ARG A 102 1.03 -8.99 1.34
C ARG A 102 2.33 -9.76 1.36
N SER A 103 3.08 -9.68 2.45
CA SER A 103 4.35 -10.37 2.64
C SER A 103 4.18 -11.89 2.61
N LEU A 104 3.16 -12.40 3.31
CA LEU A 104 2.80 -13.83 3.31
C LEU A 104 2.33 -14.29 1.92
N ALA A 105 1.52 -13.47 1.23
CA ALA A 105 1.07 -13.80 -0.12
C ALA A 105 2.22 -13.84 -1.13
N PHE A 106 3.18 -12.92 -1.01
CA PHE A 106 4.39 -12.90 -1.83
C PHE A 106 5.25 -14.15 -1.58
N ALA A 107 5.50 -14.51 -0.32
CA ALA A 107 6.27 -15.71 0.05
C ALA A 107 5.58 -17.02 -0.38
N ALA A 108 4.26 -17.04 -0.47
CA ALA A 108 3.49 -18.20 -0.91
C ALA A 108 3.45 -18.39 -2.44
N ALA A 109 3.84 -17.36 -3.22
CA ALA A 109 3.87 -17.47 -4.66
C ALA A 109 5.14 -18.26 -5.10
N PRO A 110 5.01 -19.36 -5.86
CA PRO A 110 6.16 -20.05 -6.41
C PRO A 110 6.92 -19.14 -7.40
N PRO A 111 8.25 -19.33 -7.54
CA PRO A 111 9.09 -18.55 -8.46
C PRO A 111 8.72 -18.74 -9.93
#